data_AF-A0AAD2HEC8-F1
#
_entry.id   AF-A0AAD2HEC8-F1
#
_cell.length_a   1.000
_cell.length_b   1.000
_cell.length_c   1.000
_cell.angle_alpha   90.00
_cell.angle_beta   90.00
_cell.angle_gamma   90.00
#
_symmetry.space_group_name_H-M   'P 1'
#
loop_
_entity.id
_entity.type
_entity.pdbx_description
1 polymer ?
#
loop_
_entity_poly.entity_id
_entity_poly.type
_entity_poly.pdbx_seq_one_letter_code
_entity_poly.pdbx_strand_id
1 'polypeptide(L)'
;MGGLIKFLPVTYSLLMVGTISLMALPFVSGYYSKDLILELAYSKYSFSGTYAFVLGSLTAFLTAFYSFRLISLVFLTSPNGGKLTYLNSHESSFIMILPMIILGIFSIFFGYIFSDLFVGIGTDFLAGTASKGSDALFIHPDNVTLVEAEFSLPVIIKLLPTF
;
A
#
# COMPACT_ATOMS: atom_id res chain seq x y z
N MET A 1 8.22 26.10 2.72
CA MET A 1 8.27 24.66 3.05
C MET A 1 9.57 24.11 2.48
N GLY A 2 10.22 23.21 3.22
CA GLY A 2 11.61 22.78 3.03
C GLY A 2 12.39 22.89 4.36
N GLY A 3 13.25 21.92 4.66
CA GLY A 3 14.16 21.96 5.81
C GLY A 3 13.51 21.66 7.16
N LEU A 4 12.35 20.97 7.18
CA LEU A 4 11.64 20.66 8.42
C LEU A 4 12.13 19.39 9.15
N ILE A 5 13.10 18.66 8.60
CA ILE A 5 13.62 17.40 9.20
C ILE A 5 14.07 17.59 10.65
N LYS A 6 14.74 18.71 10.95
CA LYS A 6 15.25 18.98 12.32
C LYS A 6 14.15 19.38 13.31
N PHE A 7 13.04 19.91 12.82
CA PHE A 7 11.93 20.38 13.65
C PHE A 7 10.87 19.30 13.87
N LEU A 8 10.72 18.38 12.91
CA LEU A 8 9.67 17.37 12.89
C LEU A 8 10.22 15.94 12.65
N PRO A 9 11.14 15.41 13.49
CA PRO A 9 11.75 14.10 13.29
C PRO A 9 10.77 12.91 13.38
N VAL A 10 9.77 12.97 14.26
CA VAL A 10 8.79 11.89 14.47
C VAL A 10 7.77 11.90 13.35
N THR A 11 7.28 13.09 12.98
CA THR A 11 6.35 13.21 11.86
C THR A 11 7.02 12.77 10.54
N TYR A 12 8.31 13.08 10.36
CA TYR A 12 9.09 12.61 9.21
C TYR A 12 9.18 11.08 9.14
N SER A 13 9.50 10.40 10.25
CA SER A 13 9.65 8.93 10.24
C SER A 13 8.33 8.23 9.95
N LEU A 14 7.24 8.69 10.57
CA LEU A 14 5.89 8.13 10.35
C LEU A 14 5.40 8.37 8.92
N LEU A 15 5.65 9.55 8.37
CA LEU A 15 5.35 9.84 6.97
C LEU A 15 6.17 8.94 6.04
N MET A 16 7.46 8.75 6.33
CA MET A 16 8.32 7.88 5.53
C MET A 16 7.80 6.44 5.51
N VAL A 17 7.47 5.87 6.69
CA VAL A 17 6.83 4.54 6.80
C VAL A 17 5.52 4.48 6.02
N GLY A 18 4.68 5.51 6.13
CA GLY A 18 3.42 5.61 5.38
C GLY A 18 3.63 5.62 3.88
N THR A 19 4.59 6.39 3.37
CA THR A 19 4.90 6.44 1.93
C THR A 19 5.47 5.14 1.40
N ILE A 20 6.33 4.46 2.17
CA ILE A 20 6.89 3.16 1.86
C ILE A 20 5.78 2.10 1.73
N SER A 21 4.80 2.15 2.65
CA SER A 21 3.61 1.29 2.58
C SER A 21 2.73 1.61 1.38
N LEU A 22 2.49 2.89 1.10
CA LEU A 22 1.70 3.31 -0.05
C LEU A 22 2.33 2.93 -1.39
N MET A 23 3.67 2.97 -1.47
CA MET A 23 4.46 2.53 -2.62
C MET A 23 4.46 1.02 -2.83
N ALA A 24 3.92 0.24 -1.87
CA ALA A 24 3.92 -1.22 -1.93
C ALA A 24 5.33 -1.83 -2.06
N LEU A 25 6.30 -1.27 -1.32
CA LEU A 25 7.61 -1.89 -1.19
C LEU A 25 7.49 -3.29 -0.55
N PRO A 26 8.39 -4.23 -0.91
CA PRO A 26 8.33 -5.59 -0.40
C PRO A 26 8.35 -5.61 1.14
N PHE A 27 7.61 -6.55 1.73
CA PHE A 27 7.42 -6.74 3.18
C PHE A 27 6.50 -5.76 3.90
N VAL A 28 5.87 -4.82 3.21
CA VAL A 28 4.95 -3.85 3.82
C VAL A 28 3.51 -4.19 3.47
N SER A 29 2.53 -3.76 4.26
CA SER A 29 1.12 -4.13 4.04
C SER A 29 0.59 -3.78 2.65
N GLY A 30 1.02 -2.65 2.08
CA GLY A 30 0.61 -2.24 0.75
C GLY A 30 1.05 -3.20 -0.37
N TYR A 31 2.14 -3.94 -0.17
CA TYR A 31 2.61 -4.95 -1.13
C TYR A 31 1.59 -6.09 -1.27
N TYR A 32 1.21 -6.71 -0.16
CA TYR A 32 0.26 -7.83 -0.15
C TYR A 32 -1.09 -7.48 -0.82
N SER A 33 -1.60 -6.28 -0.60
CA SER A 33 -2.88 -5.86 -1.19
C SER A 33 -2.75 -5.48 -2.67
N LYS A 34 -1.74 -4.69 -3.05
CA LYS A 34 -1.62 -4.19 -4.43
C LYS A 34 -1.16 -5.28 -5.39
N ASP A 35 -0.23 -6.12 -4.97
CA ASP A 35 0.32 -7.19 -5.80
C ASP A 35 -0.77 -8.22 -6.13
N LEU A 36 -1.54 -8.64 -5.13
CA LEU A 36 -2.68 -9.54 -5.31
C LEU A 36 -3.72 -9.00 -6.29
N ILE A 37 -4.06 -7.71 -6.22
CA ILE A 37 -5.02 -7.10 -7.16
C ILE A 37 -4.50 -7.16 -8.60
N LEU A 38 -3.20 -6.93 -8.80
CA LEU A 38 -2.57 -6.97 -10.11
C LEU A 38 -2.46 -8.41 -10.63
N GLU A 39 -2.09 -9.37 -9.77
CA GLU A 39 -2.07 -10.79 -10.11
C GLU A 39 -3.46 -11.30 -10.52
N LEU A 40 -4.51 -10.95 -9.77
CA LEU A 40 -5.89 -11.30 -10.10
C LEU A 40 -6.37 -10.66 -11.41
N ALA A 41 -5.98 -9.41 -11.67
CA ALA A 41 -6.32 -8.73 -12.91
C ALA A 41 -5.68 -9.43 -14.12
N TYR A 42 -4.43 -9.87 -13.99
CA TYR A 42 -3.72 -10.58 -15.04
C TYR A 42 -4.23 -12.02 -15.21
N SER A 43 -4.57 -12.71 -14.12
CA SER A 43 -5.09 -14.09 -14.14
C SER A 43 -6.47 -14.23 -14.79
N LYS A 44 -7.19 -13.13 -15.08
CA LYS A 44 -8.44 -13.20 -15.85
C LYS A 44 -8.26 -13.55 -17.33
N TYR A 45 -7.02 -13.68 -17.83
CA TYR A 45 -6.66 -14.06 -19.21
C TYR A 45 -7.53 -13.42 -20.31
N SER A 46 -8.00 -12.20 -20.06
CA SER A 46 -8.87 -11.44 -20.95
C SER A 46 -8.14 -10.19 -21.42
N PHE A 47 -8.43 -9.73 -22.64
CA PHE A 47 -7.87 -8.47 -23.15
C PHE A 47 -8.06 -7.32 -22.14
N SER A 48 -9.22 -7.24 -21.50
CA SER A 48 -9.51 -6.25 -20.46
C SER A 48 -8.60 -6.39 -19.22
N GLY A 49 -8.32 -7.62 -18.78
CA GLY A 49 -7.45 -7.91 -17.63
C GLY A 49 -6.00 -7.47 -17.85
N THR A 50 -5.45 -7.71 -19.04
CA THR A 50 -4.08 -7.27 -19.37
C THR A 50 -3.97 -5.74 -19.41
N TYR A 51 -4.98 -5.03 -19.95
CA TYR A 51 -5.00 -3.56 -19.90
C TYR A 51 -5.09 -3.03 -18.47
N ALA A 52 -5.91 -3.66 -17.62
CA ALA A 52 -6.02 -3.29 -16.21
C ALA A 52 -4.69 -3.48 -15.46
N PHE A 53 -3.95 -4.56 -15.75
CA PHE A 53 -2.62 -4.79 -15.19
C PHE A 53 -1.61 -3.70 -15.59
N VAL A 54 -1.53 -3.37 -16.89
CA VAL A 54 -0.61 -2.33 -17.38
C VAL A 54 -0.94 -0.95 -16.81
N LEU A 55 -2.22 -0.57 -16.81
CA LEU A 55 -2.65 0.71 -16.23
C LEU A 55 -2.46 0.75 -14.72
N GLY A 56 -2.69 -0.36 -14.03
CA GLY A 56 -2.46 -0.50 -12.59
C GLY A 56 -0.99 -0.34 -12.22
N SER A 57 -0.08 -1.00 -12.94
CA SER A 57 1.37 -0.84 -12.78
C SER A 57 1.82 0.61 -13.04
N LEU A 58 1.35 1.25 -14.12
CA LEU A 58 1.68 2.64 -14.41
C LEU A 58 1.17 3.60 -13.32
N THR A 59 -0.03 3.34 -12.78
CA THR A 59 -0.60 4.12 -11.68
C THR A 59 0.21 3.94 -10.39
N ALA A 60 0.69 2.71 -10.10
CA ALA A 60 1.56 2.45 -8.96
C ALA A 60 2.89 3.21 -9.09
N PHE A 61 3.49 3.23 -10.29
CA PHE A 61 4.70 3.99 -10.57
C PHE A 61 4.50 5.51 -10.37
N LEU A 62 3.41 6.08 -10.92
CA LEU A 62 3.07 7.49 -10.70
C LEU A 62 2.87 7.81 -9.21
N THR A 63 2.30 6.85 -8.46
CA THR A 63 2.08 6.97 -7.02
C THR A 63 3.39 7.09 -6.26
N ALA A 64 4.36 6.26 -6.60
CA ALA A 64 5.70 6.32 -6.05
C ALA A 64 6.37 7.65 -6.38
N PHE A 65 6.30 8.10 -7.63
CA PHE A 65 6.92 9.35 -8.05
C PHE A 65 6.38 10.57 -7.27
N TYR A 66 5.05 10.72 -7.15
CA TYR A 66 4.50 11.89 -6.45
C TYR A 66 4.79 11.83 -4.94
N SER A 67 4.78 10.64 -4.34
CA SER A 67 5.00 10.47 -2.90
C SER A 67 6.46 10.78 -2.55
N PHE A 68 7.42 10.35 -3.36
CA PHE A 68 8.83 10.74 -3.21
C PHE A 68 9.03 12.25 -3.40
N ARG A 69 8.38 12.85 -4.41
CA ARG A 69 8.40 14.31 -4.63
C ARG A 69 7.88 15.07 -3.41
N LEU A 70 6.81 14.60 -2.79
CA LEU A 70 6.23 15.22 -1.59
C LEU A 70 7.24 15.22 -0.42
N ILE A 71 7.86 14.08 -0.13
CA ILE A 71 8.86 13.97 0.94
C ILE A 71 10.05 14.90 0.67
N SER A 72 10.55 14.89 -0.57
CA SER A 72 11.66 15.75 -0.98
C SER A 72 11.34 17.24 -0.81
N LEU A 73 10.12 17.67 -1.16
CA LEU A 73 9.71 19.07 -1.10
C LEU A 73 9.48 19.56 0.33
N VAL A 74 8.89 18.73 1.19
CA VAL A 74 8.57 19.10 2.58
C VAL A 74 9.81 19.05 3.47
N PHE A 75 10.63 18.01 3.33
CA PHE A 75 11.69 17.70 4.30
C PHE A 75 13.10 18.00 3.78
N LEU A 76 13.45 17.56 2.57
CA LEU A 76 14.83 17.61 2.06
C LEU A 76 15.19 18.93 1.38
N THR A 77 14.21 19.66 0.84
CA THR A 77 14.43 20.93 0.13
C THR A 77 14.90 22.02 1.10
N SER A 78 15.68 22.99 0.60
CA SER A 78 16.12 24.15 1.40
C SER A 78 14.95 24.94 1.98
N PRO A 79 15.09 25.46 3.21
CA PRO A 79 14.02 26.21 3.87
C PRO A 79 13.67 27.48 3.10
N ASN A 80 12.48 27.47 2.49
CA ASN A 80 11.97 28.58 1.67
C ASN A 80 10.86 29.39 2.38
N GLY A 81 10.82 29.35 3.72
CA GLY A 81 9.82 30.03 4.56
C GLY A 81 10.41 31.16 5.41
N GLY A 82 9.55 32.03 5.96
CA GLY A 82 9.97 33.11 6.85
C GLY A 82 10.55 32.58 8.19
N LYS A 83 11.53 33.29 8.77
CA LYS A 83 12.22 32.85 10.01
C LYS A 83 11.28 32.57 11.19
N LEU A 84 10.18 33.32 11.29
CA LEU A 84 9.15 33.17 12.33
C LEU A 84 8.39 31.85 12.25
N THR A 85 8.14 31.30 11.05
CA THR A 85 7.41 30.03 10.93
C THR A 85 8.27 28.85 11.39
N TYR A 86 9.59 28.89 11.18
CA TYR A 86 10.50 27.86 11.70
C TYR A 86 10.66 27.90 13.23
N LEU A 87 10.67 29.10 13.82
CA LEU A 87 10.80 29.26 15.29
C LEU A 87 9.56 28.74 16.05
N ASN A 88 8.37 28.87 15.47
CA ASN A 88 7.12 28.35 16.05
C ASN A 88 6.80 26.91 15.63
N SER A 89 7.65 26.29 14.80
CA SER A 89 7.47 24.90 14.36
C SER A 89 7.85 23.97 15.50
N HIS A 90 6.85 23.29 16.04
CA HIS A 90 7.00 22.25 17.04
C HIS A 90 6.33 20.97 16.54
N GLU A 91 6.81 19.83 17.02
CA GLU A 91 6.13 18.56 16.81
C GLU A 91 4.70 18.61 17.33
N SER A 92 3.85 17.77 16.75
CA SER A 92 2.47 17.71 17.20
C SER A 92 2.37 17.18 18.63
N SER A 93 1.27 17.53 19.30
CA SER A 93 1.04 17.10 20.67
C SER A 93 1.06 15.57 20.78
N PHE A 94 1.45 15.07 21.96
CA PHE A 94 1.58 13.64 22.21
C PHE A 94 0.28 12.86 21.93
N ILE A 95 -0.88 13.49 22.16
CA ILE A 95 -2.20 12.94 21.86
C ILE A 95 -2.37 12.63 20.36
N MET A 96 -1.76 13.42 19.47
CA MET A 96 -1.86 13.19 18.02
C MET A 96 -0.81 12.21 17.51
N ILE A 97 0.38 12.20 18.10
CA ILE A 97 1.46 11.27 17.70
C ILE A 97 1.08 9.82 18.03
N LEU A 98 0.42 9.58 19.16
CA LEU A 98 0.02 8.25 19.61
C LEU A 98 -0.79 7.44 18.57
N PRO A 99 -1.90 7.96 18.00
CA PRO A 99 -2.63 7.25 16.94
C PRO A 99 -1.80 7.09 15.67
N MET A 100 -0.96 8.06 15.31
CA MET A 100 -0.10 7.93 14.13
C MET A 100 0.95 6.82 14.28
N ILE A 101 1.52 6.63 15.46
CA ILE A 101 2.46 5.52 15.74
C ILE A 101 1.74 4.18 15.62
N ILE A 102 0.56 4.05 16.23
CA ILE A 102 -0.27 2.84 16.14
C ILE A 102 -0.57 2.49 14.67
N LEU A 103 -0.99 3.48 13.88
CA LEU A 103 -1.27 3.31 12.46
C LEU A 103 -0.01 2.96 11.66
N GLY A 104 1.13 3.58 11.99
CA GLY A 104 2.41 3.28 11.35
C GLY A 104 2.85 1.83 11.59
N ILE A 105 2.67 1.32 12.81
CA ILE A 105 2.95 -0.08 13.16
C ILE A 105 2.01 -1.01 12.39
N PHE A 106 0.70 -0.74 12.37
CA PHE A 106 -0.23 -1.53 11.59
C PHE A 106 0.07 -1.51 10.10
N SER A 107 0.51 -0.38 9.55
CA SER A 107 0.89 -0.26 8.15
C SER A 107 2.04 -1.21 7.75
N ILE A 108 2.86 -1.66 8.71
CA ILE A 108 3.92 -2.64 8.46
C ILE A 108 3.39 -4.07 8.70
N PHE A 109 2.85 -4.35 9.89
CA PHE A 109 2.56 -5.72 10.32
C PHE A 109 1.19 -6.26 9.88
N PHE A 110 0.20 -5.38 9.66
CA PHE A 110 -1.17 -5.81 9.38
C PHE A 110 -1.25 -6.66 8.11
N GLY A 111 -0.55 -6.27 7.04
CA GLY A 111 -0.59 -7.03 5.79
C GLY A 111 0.01 -8.42 5.93
N TYR A 112 1.10 -8.59 6.67
CA TYR A 112 1.72 -9.91 6.88
C TYR A 112 0.82 -10.85 7.71
N ILE A 113 0.16 -10.33 8.76
CA ILE A 113 -0.69 -11.14 9.63
C ILE A 113 -2.00 -11.51 8.94
N PHE A 114 -2.59 -10.56 8.20
CA PHE A 114 -3.92 -10.73 7.61
C PHE A 114 -3.88 -11.27 6.17
N SER A 115 -2.71 -11.32 5.51
CA SER A 115 -2.62 -11.88 4.15
C SER A 115 -3.14 -13.31 4.09
N ASP A 116 -2.77 -14.16 5.06
CA ASP A 116 -3.25 -15.55 5.10
C ASP A 116 -4.76 -15.65 5.40
N LEU A 117 -5.30 -14.71 6.20
CA LEU A 117 -6.73 -14.65 6.50
C LEU A 117 -7.57 -14.27 5.27
N PHE A 118 -7.09 -13.32 4.45
CA PHE A 118 -7.83 -12.81 3.28
C PHE A 118 -7.60 -13.63 2.00
N VAL A 119 -6.44 -14.26 1.85
CA VAL A 119 -6.01 -14.94 0.61
C VAL A 119 -6.05 -16.46 0.74
N GLY A 120 -5.97 -16.99 1.96
CA GLY A 120 -5.93 -18.43 2.20
C GLY A 120 -7.10 -19.17 1.54
N ILE A 121 -6.78 -20.17 0.72
CA ILE A 121 -7.75 -21.05 0.08
C ILE A 121 -8.55 -21.76 1.18
N GLY A 122 -9.81 -21.36 1.38
CA GLY A 122 -10.74 -22.01 2.32
C GLY A 122 -10.91 -21.33 3.68
N THR A 123 -10.52 -20.06 3.86
CA THR A 123 -10.88 -19.33 5.08
C THR A 123 -12.34 -18.85 5.04
N ASP A 124 -13.19 -19.48 5.89
CA ASP A 124 -14.59 -19.10 6.10
C ASP A 124 -14.78 -17.73 6.77
N PHE A 125 -13.73 -16.90 6.93
CA PHE A 125 -13.85 -15.61 7.60
C PHE A 125 -14.67 -14.60 6.78
N LEU A 126 -14.47 -14.59 5.46
CA LEU A 126 -15.26 -13.78 4.53
C LEU A 126 -16.55 -14.49 4.08
N ALA A 127 -16.57 -15.83 4.08
CA ALA A 127 -17.74 -16.63 3.71
C ALA A 127 -18.77 -16.74 4.86
N GLY A 128 -18.33 -16.79 6.11
CA GLY A 128 -19.17 -16.94 7.30
C GLY A 128 -19.79 -15.63 7.82
N THR A 129 -19.25 -14.47 7.44
CA THR A 129 -19.85 -13.16 7.72
C THR A 129 -20.76 -12.66 6.58
N ALA A 130 -20.61 -13.24 5.38
CA ALA A 130 -21.52 -13.06 4.25
C ALA A 130 -22.72 -14.01 4.35
N SER A 131 -23.52 -13.88 5.42
CA SER A 131 -24.83 -14.51 5.45
C SER A 131 -25.66 -13.98 4.28
N LYS A 132 -25.94 -14.88 3.33
CA LYS A 132 -27.11 -14.87 2.45
C LYS A 132 -27.08 -13.86 1.28
N GLY A 133 -26.35 -14.20 0.22
CA GLY A 133 -26.71 -13.76 -1.14
C GLY A 133 -25.73 -12.83 -1.87
N SER A 134 -24.48 -12.76 -1.45
CA SER A 134 -23.42 -12.19 -2.28
C SER A 134 -22.17 -13.04 -2.14
N ASP A 135 -22.12 -14.11 -2.93
CA ASP A 135 -20.88 -14.85 -3.15
C ASP A 135 -19.81 -13.83 -3.49
N ALA A 136 -18.79 -13.72 -2.65
CA ALA A 136 -17.67 -12.85 -2.95
C ALA A 136 -17.21 -13.19 -4.37
N LEU A 137 -17.07 -12.17 -5.22
CA LEU A 137 -16.79 -12.31 -6.67
C LEU A 137 -15.59 -13.24 -6.99
N PHE A 138 -14.77 -13.57 -6.00
CA PHE A 138 -13.57 -14.40 -6.07
C PHE A 138 -13.72 -15.84 -5.54
N ILE A 139 -14.85 -16.22 -4.92
CA ILE A 139 -15.10 -17.56 -4.33
C ILE A 139 -16.15 -18.35 -5.13
N HIS A 140 -16.79 -17.73 -6.12
CA HIS A 140 -17.77 -18.43 -6.96
C HIS A 140 -17.09 -19.63 -7.66
N PRO A 141 -17.71 -20.83 -7.67
CA PRO A 141 -17.13 -22.05 -8.24
C PRO A 141 -16.77 -21.96 -9.73
N ASP A 142 -17.26 -20.95 -10.44
CA ASP A 142 -16.93 -20.66 -11.85
C ASP A 142 -15.72 -19.73 -12.03
N ASN A 143 -15.17 -19.14 -10.96
CA ASN A 143 -14.09 -18.15 -11.04
C ASN A 143 -12.78 -18.72 -10.47
N VAL A 144 -12.04 -19.44 -11.30
CA VAL A 144 -10.76 -20.10 -10.98
C VAL A 144 -9.58 -19.11 -10.84
N THR A 145 -9.85 -17.81 -10.96
CA THR A 145 -8.86 -16.73 -11.04
C THR A 145 -7.95 -16.62 -9.82
N LEU A 146 -8.40 -17.07 -8.64
CA LEU A 146 -7.59 -17.06 -7.42
C LEU A 146 -6.56 -18.21 -7.42
N VAL A 147 -6.98 -19.40 -7.87
CA VAL A 147 -6.09 -20.58 -8.00
C VAL A 147 -5.11 -20.40 -9.16
N GLU A 148 -5.54 -19.81 -10.27
CA GLU A 148 -4.67 -19.50 -11.40
C GLU A 148 -3.66 -18.39 -11.06
N ALA A 149 -4.03 -17.35 -10.31
CA ALA A 149 -3.09 -16.32 -9.86
C ALA A 149 -1.98 -16.90 -8.97
N GLU A 150 -2.32 -17.86 -8.10
CA GLU A 150 -1.38 -18.48 -7.17
C GLU A 150 -0.41 -19.45 -7.90
N PHE A 151 -0.92 -20.32 -8.78
CA PHE A 151 -0.15 -21.43 -9.34
C PHE A 151 0.27 -21.31 -10.82
N SER A 152 -0.33 -20.42 -11.63
CA SER A 152 -0.10 -20.39 -13.09
C SER A 152 0.78 -19.23 -13.59
N LEU A 153 1.02 -18.20 -12.78
CA LEU A 153 1.76 -17.02 -13.21
C LEU A 153 3.28 -17.17 -13.03
N PRO A 154 4.08 -16.91 -14.08
CA PRO A 154 5.53 -16.94 -13.97
C PRO A 154 6.02 -15.86 -13.00
N VAL A 155 7.02 -16.19 -12.19
CA VAL A 155 7.60 -15.33 -11.13
C VAL A 155 7.99 -13.94 -11.63
N ILE A 156 8.37 -13.81 -12.90
CA ILE A 156 8.69 -12.51 -13.54
C ILE A 156 7.50 -11.55 -13.57
N ILE A 157 6.28 -12.05 -13.75
CA ILE A 157 5.06 -11.23 -13.79
C ILE A 157 4.61 -10.86 -12.37
N LYS A 158 4.89 -11.71 -11.39
CA LYS A 158 4.69 -11.43 -9.96
C LYS A 158 5.64 -10.34 -9.45
N LEU A 159 6.88 -10.29 -9.96
CA LEU A 159 7.86 -9.28 -9.56
C LEU A 159 7.77 -7.98 -10.36
N LEU A 160 7.14 -7.96 -11.54
CA LEU A 160 7.05 -6.77 -12.39
C LEU A 160 6.38 -5.55 -11.71
N PRO A 161 5.34 -5.71 -10.85
CA PRO A 161 4.76 -4.61 -10.09
C PRO A 161 5.66 -4.06 -8.98
N THR A 162 6.70 -4.80 -8.59
CA THR A 162 7.60 -4.42 -7.48
C THR A 162 8.80 -3.59 -7.92
N PHE A 163 9.08 -3.53 -9.23
CA PHE A 163 10.15 -2.75 -9.85
C PHE A 163 9.59 -1.49 -10.51
#